data_AF-A0A3N5B1H9-F1
#
_entry.id   AF-A0A3N5B1H9-F1
#
_cell.length_a   1.000
_cell.length_b   1.000
_cell.length_c   1.000
_cell.angle_alpha   90.00
_cell.angle_beta   90.00
_cell.angle_gamma   90.00
#
_symmetry.space_group_name_H-M   'P 1'
#
loop_
_entity.id
_entity.type
_entity.pdbx_description
1 polymer ?
#
loop_
_entity_poly.entity_id
_entity_poly.type
_entity_poly.pdbx_seq_one_letter_code
_entity_poly.pdbx_strand_id
1 'polypeptide(L)'
;MSEKSLIVNHDAIDEDLTEKFINMHDGLPVLLMNILDDFDDGIWIRRYELYLKYPELENLDGKEMEITSELLKEGKIKEAEDFQINYALDFLDKHPQFKQMIDGVHRQGSKDLEILLNSIKEAFIGDFDYF
;
A
#
# COMPACT_ATOMS: atom_id res chain seq x y z
N MET A 1 -17.15 17.59 -15.26
CA MET A 1 -15.97 16.92 -14.67
C MET A 1 -16.39 15.50 -14.37
N SER A 2 -15.78 14.51 -15.02
CA SER A 2 -16.15 13.10 -14.80
C SER A 2 -15.48 12.62 -13.52
N GLU A 3 -16.26 12.11 -12.57
CA GLU A 3 -15.74 11.26 -11.51
C GLU A 3 -14.98 10.11 -12.17
N LYS A 4 -13.72 9.94 -11.79
CA LYS A 4 -12.86 8.87 -12.27
C LYS A 4 -12.91 7.75 -11.24
N SER A 5 -13.53 6.62 -11.59
CA SER A 5 -13.70 5.45 -10.71
C SER A 5 -12.54 4.47 -10.85
N LEU A 6 -12.32 3.67 -9.79
CA LEU A 6 -11.25 2.67 -9.72
C LEU A 6 -11.86 1.42 -10.30
N ILE A 7 -11.25 0.92 -11.39
CA ILE A 7 -11.64 -0.36 -11.93
C ILE A 7 -10.68 -1.34 -11.30
N VAL A 8 -11.18 -2.15 -10.41
CA VAL A 8 -10.35 -3.10 -9.69
C VAL A 8 -10.82 -4.46 -10.11
N ASN A 9 -9.84 -5.24 -10.54
CA ASN A 9 -10.06 -6.60 -10.96
C ASN A 9 -10.16 -7.45 -9.69
N HIS A 10 -11.37 -7.49 -9.13
CA HIS A 10 -11.68 -8.20 -7.89
C HIS A 10 -11.32 -9.69 -7.93
N ASP A 11 -11.22 -10.30 -9.11
CA ASP A 11 -10.82 -11.70 -9.29
C ASP A 11 -9.33 -11.97 -8.95
N ALA A 12 -8.50 -10.93 -8.78
CA ALA A 12 -7.06 -11.05 -8.52
C ALA A 12 -6.64 -10.94 -7.04
N ILE A 13 -7.53 -10.45 -6.16
CA ILE A 13 -7.22 -10.26 -4.73
C ILE A 13 -7.98 -11.30 -3.92
N ASP A 14 -7.26 -12.34 -3.48
CA ASP A 14 -7.78 -13.40 -2.62
C ASP A 14 -8.04 -12.86 -1.20
N GLU A 15 -9.21 -13.15 -0.62
CA GLU A 15 -9.59 -12.76 0.75
C GLU A 15 -8.57 -13.28 1.79
N ASP A 16 -8.02 -14.47 1.55
CA ASP A 16 -6.95 -15.08 2.34
C ASP A 16 -5.67 -14.23 2.35
N LEU A 17 -5.42 -13.47 1.28
CA LEU A 17 -4.23 -12.64 1.13
C LEU A 17 -4.37 -11.31 1.86
N THR A 18 -5.55 -10.69 1.80
CA THR A 18 -5.91 -9.53 2.61
C THR A 18 -5.80 -9.84 4.10
N GLU A 19 -6.32 -10.99 4.54
CA GLU A 19 -6.20 -11.42 5.93
C GLU A 19 -4.73 -11.65 6.33
N LYS A 20 -3.93 -12.30 5.47
CA LYS A 20 -2.48 -12.47 5.72
C LYS A 20 -1.75 -11.14 5.83
N PHE A 21 -2.11 -10.16 4.99
CA PHE A 21 -1.53 -8.81 5.03
C PHE A 21 -1.86 -8.09 6.33
N ILE A 22 -3.14 -8.05 6.73
CA ILE A 22 -3.58 -7.39 7.97
C ILE A 22 -2.94 -7.99 9.22
N ASN A 23 -2.66 -9.29 9.22
CA ASN A 23 -2.02 -9.99 10.35
C ASN A 23 -0.49 -9.90 10.36
N MET A 24 0.15 -9.14 9.46
CA MET A 24 1.61 -8.99 9.47
C MET A 24 2.09 -8.25 10.72
N HIS A 25 3.13 -8.80 11.36
CA HIS A 25 3.81 -8.16 12.50
C HIS A 25 4.95 -7.21 12.07
N ASP A 26 4.83 -6.65 10.86
CA ASP A 26 5.69 -5.60 10.34
C ASP A 26 4.90 -4.30 10.23
N GLY A 27 5.59 -3.18 10.07
CA GLY A 27 4.97 -1.88 9.82
C GLY A 27 4.27 -1.88 8.46
N LEU A 28 2.93 -1.90 8.46
CA LEU A 28 2.14 -1.93 7.23
C LEU A 28 2.20 -0.58 6.51
N PRO A 29 2.55 -0.56 5.21
CA PRO A 29 2.56 0.68 4.45
C PRO A 29 1.15 1.27 4.37
N VAL A 30 1.00 2.53 4.78
CA VAL A 30 -0.26 3.28 4.74
C VAL A 30 -0.78 3.36 3.32
N LEU A 31 0.12 3.51 2.35
CA LEU A 31 -0.23 3.54 0.94
C LEU A 31 -0.92 2.23 0.49
N LEU A 32 -0.41 1.07 0.92
CA LEU A 32 -1.02 -0.22 0.59
C LEU A 32 -2.32 -0.44 1.36
N MET A 33 -2.37 -0.07 2.65
CA MET A 33 -3.60 -0.11 3.44
C MET A 33 -4.72 0.75 2.81
N ASN A 34 -4.41 1.96 2.32
CA ASN A 34 -5.38 2.83 1.65
C ASN A 34 -5.87 2.24 0.32
N ILE A 35 -4.98 1.61 -0.45
CA ILE A 35 -5.38 0.91 -1.68
C ILE A 35 -6.37 -0.21 -1.36
N LEU A 36 -6.14 -0.92 -0.26
CA LEU A 36 -7.00 -2.02 0.17
C LEU A 36 -8.30 -1.58 0.84
N ASP A 37 -8.33 -0.41 1.45
CA ASP A 37 -9.54 0.18 2.02
C ASP A 37 -10.59 0.44 0.93
N ASP A 38 -10.16 0.75 -0.30
CA ASP A 38 -11.05 0.83 -1.47
C ASP A 38 -11.63 -0.56 -1.90
N PHE A 39 -11.09 -1.68 -1.37
CA PHE A 39 -11.60 -3.05 -1.59
C PHE A 39 -12.37 -3.62 -0.41
N ASP A 40 -11.96 -3.21 0.78
CA ASP A 40 -12.41 -3.77 2.03
C ASP A 40 -12.45 -2.64 3.05
N ASP A 41 -13.60 -1.95 3.08
CA ASP A 41 -13.91 -0.82 3.98
C ASP A 41 -13.68 -1.13 5.48
N GLY A 42 -13.44 -2.41 5.84
CA GLY A 42 -13.17 -2.88 7.19
C GLY A 42 -11.69 -3.09 7.51
N ILE A 43 -10.78 -2.86 6.56
CA ILE A 43 -9.37 -3.23 6.73
C ILE A 43 -8.70 -2.49 7.89
N TRP A 44 -8.91 -1.18 7.98
CA TRP A 44 -8.38 -0.37 9.08
C TRP A 44 -8.98 -0.74 10.43
N ILE A 45 -10.27 -1.10 10.46
CA ILE A 45 -10.95 -1.55 11.68
C ILE A 45 -10.35 -2.87 12.16
N ARG A 46 -10.15 -3.85 11.27
CA ARG A 46 -9.53 -5.13 11.62
C ARG A 46 -8.08 -4.96 12.08
N ARG A 47 -7.32 -4.07 11.43
CA ARG A 47 -5.96 -3.75 11.89
C ARG A 47 -5.98 -3.10 13.27
N TYR A 48 -6.92 -2.20 13.53
CA TYR A 48 -7.11 -1.60 14.86
C TYR A 48 -7.48 -2.64 15.93
N GLU A 49 -8.35 -3.60 15.62
CA GLU A 49 -8.68 -4.71 16.54
C GLU A 49 -7.46 -5.57 16.88
N LEU A 50 -6.50 -5.70 15.95
CA LEU A 50 -5.21 -6.33 16.23
C LEU A 50 -4.36 -5.50 17.18
N TYR A 51 -4.34 -4.17 17.08
CA TYR A 51 -3.62 -3.31 18.03
C TYR A 51 -4.10 -3.51 19.47
N LEU A 52 -5.41 -3.74 19.67
CA LEU A 52 -5.95 -4.03 21.00
C LEU A 52 -5.37 -5.31 21.61
N LYS A 53 -4.94 -6.27 20.78
CA LYS A 53 -4.30 -7.53 21.19
C LYS A 53 -2.78 -7.41 21.23
N TYR A 54 -2.21 -6.62 20.33
CA TYR A 54 -0.77 -6.43 20.10
C TYR A 54 -0.44 -4.94 19.93
N PRO A 55 -0.38 -4.17 21.04
CA PRO A 55 -0.20 -2.71 20.99
C PRO A 55 1.11 -2.27 20.32
N GLU A 56 2.12 -3.14 20.25
CA GLU A 56 3.37 -2.88 19.56
C GLU A 56 3.21 -2.63 18.06
N LEU A 57 2.15 -3.17 17.44
CA LEU A 57 1.87 -3.01 16.01
C LEU A 57 1.52 -1.57 15.66
N GLU A 58 0.84 -0.84 16.55
CA GLU A 58 0.51 0.59 16.35
C GLU A 58 1.78 1.42 16.17
N ASN A 59 2.84 1.12 16.95
CA ASN A 59 4.12 1.81 16.83
C ASN A 59 4.86 1.44 15.54
N LEU A 60 4.72 0.20 15.06
CA LEU A 60 5.36 -0.22 13.81
C LEU A 60 4.71 0.46 12.61
N ASP A 61 3.38 0.50 12.58
CA ASP A 61 2.60 1.13 11.51
C ASP A 61 2.70 2.66 11.56
N GLY A 62 2.88 3.24 12.75
CA GLY A 62 3.01 4.68 12.96
C GLY A 62 4.33 5.30 12.47
N LYS A 63 5.40 4.51 12.29
CA LYS A 63 6.72 5.03 11.88
C LYS A 63 6.71 5.72 10.53
N GLU A 64 6.00 5.15 9.55
CA GLU A 64 5.88 5.77 8.23
C GLU A 64 5.17 7.13 8.34
N MET A 65 4.08 7.18 9.11
CA MET A 65 3.27 8.37 9.30
C MET A 65 4.00 9.48 10.06
N GLU A 66 4.84 9.12 11.03
CA GLU A 66 5.68 10.06 11.77
C GLU A 66 6.62 10.81 10.82
N ILE A 67 7.43 10.06 10.06
CA ILE A 67 8.39 10.63 9.11
C ILE A 67 7.69 11.43 8.01
N THR A 68 6.61 10.89 7.46
CA THR A 68 5.81 11.58 6.43
C THR A 68 5.24 12.89 6.96
N SER A 69 4.71 12.91 8.19
CA SER A 69 4.18 14.12 8.82
C SER A 69 5.25 15.18 9.05
N GLU A 70 6.45 14.79 9.44
CA GLU A 70 7.59 15.70 9.61
C GLU A 70 7.97 16.37 8.27
N LEU A 71 8.12 15.58 7.21
CA LEU A 71 8.43 16.09 5.87
C LEU A 71 7.35 17.07 5.37
N LEU A 72 6.07 16.74 5.59
CA LEU A 72 4.96 17.62 5.22
C LEU A 72 4.95 18.93 6.01
N LYS A 73 5.26 18.90 7.32
CA LYS A 73 5.37 20.11 8.15
C LYS A 73 6.51 21.03 7.67
N GLU A 74 7.57 20.46 7.11
CA GLU A 74 8.68 21.20 6.51
C GLU A 74 8.37 21.71 5.09
N GLY A 75 7.18 21.41 4.54
CA GLY A 75 6.80 21.78 3.17
C GLY A 75 7.44 20.91 2.08
N LYS A 76 8.08 19.80 2.46
CA LYS A 76 8.75 18.84 1.58
C LYS A 76 7.75 17.80 1.06
N ILE A 77 6.78 18.27 0.28
CA ILE A 77 5.65 17.45 -0.19
C ILE A 77 6.15 16.29 -1.05
N LYS A 78 7.06 16.56 -1.99
CA LYS A 78 7.57 15.53 -2.90
C LYS A 78 8.40 14.49 -2.15
N GLU A 79 9.23 14.89 -1.21
CA GLU A 79 10.02 13.96 -0.40
C GLU A 79 9.14 13.09 0.49
N ALA A 80 8.03 13.62 1.00
CA ALA A 80 7.03 12.85 1.74
C ALA A 80 6.39 11.78 0.83
N GLU A 81 5.97 12.17 -0.37
CA GLU A 81 5.42 11.24 -1.37
C GLU A 81 6.44 10.14 -1.75
N ASP A 82 7.67 10.54 -2.10
CA ASP A 82 8.76 9.61 -2.45
C ASP A 82 9.07 8.66 -1.28
N PHE A 83 9.01 9.13 -0.04
CA PHE A 83 9.22 8.29 1.15
C PHE A 83 8.14 7.20 1.28
N GLN A 84 6.85 7.56 1.18
CA GLN A 84 5.76 6.58 1.29
C GLN A 84 5.80 5.55 0.17
N ILE A 85 6.15 5.96 -1.05
CA ILE A 85 6.33 5.07 -2.21
C ILE A 85 7.45 4.07 -1.93
N ASN A 86 8.63 4.55 -1.51
CA ASN A 86 9.78 3.69 -1.23
C ASN A 86 9.50 2.76 -0.05
N TYR A 87 8.79 3.22 0.98
CA TYR A 87 8.41 2.38 2.11
C TYR A 87 7.50 1.22 1.67
N ALA A 88 6.53 1.49 0.79
CA ALA A 88 5.67 0.46 0.21
C ALA A 88 6.47 -0.52 -0.68
N LEU A 89 7.40 -0.02 -1.50
CA LEU A 89 8.28 -0.85 -2.32
C LEU A 89 9.16 -1.79 -1.48
N ASP A 90 9.82 -1.25 -0.46
CA ASP A 90 10.66 -2.02 0.47
C ASP A 90 9.86 -3.13 1.17
N PHE A 91 8.61 -2.85 1.53
CA PHE A 91 7.71 -3.85 2.10
C PHE A 91 7.40 -4.96 1.09
N LEU A 92 7.07 -4.62 -0.15
CA LEU A 92 6.74 -5.58 -1.20
C LEU A 92 7.93 -6.43 -1.63
N ASP A 93 9.14 -5.89 -1.54
CA ASP A 93 10.36 -6.67 -1.79
C ASP A 93 10.65 -7.67 -0.68
N LYS A 94 10.32 -7.34 0.56
CA LYS A 94 10.38 -8.29 1.68
C LYS A 94 9.25 -9.31 1.63
N HIS A 95 8.09 -8.90 1.13
CA HIS A 95 6.85 -9.68 1.13
C HIS A 95 6.24 -9.80 -0.27
N PRO A 96 6.93 -10.46 -1.21
CA PRO A 96 6.55 -10.48 -2.63
C PRO A 96 5.18 -11.12 -2.88
N GLN A 97 4.68 -11.97 -1.97
CA GLN A 97 3.34 -12.55 -2.05
C GLN A 97 2.22 -11.50 -2.10
N PHE A 98 2.46 -10.28 -1.62
CA PHE A 98 1.49 -9.19 -1.63
C PHE A 98 1.55 -8.33 -2.90
N LYS A 99 2.50 -8.56 -3.82
CA LYS A 99 2.58 -7.82 -5.10
C LYS A 99 1.31 -7.96 -5.94
N GLN A 100 0.66 -9.13 -5.91
CA GLN A 100 -0.62 -9.37 -6.62
C GLN A 100 -1.78 -8.49 -6.13
N MET A 101 -1.72 -7.96 -4.89
CA MET A 101 -2.72 -7.02 -4.35
C MET A 101 -2.68 -5.67 -5.06
N ILE A 102 -1.58 -5.38 -5.75
CA ILE A 102 -1.34 -4.16 -6.52
C ILE A 102 -1.66 -4.39 -8.01
N ASP A 103 -1.36 -5.59 -8.52
CA ASP A 103 -1.67 -5.96 -9.90
C ASP A 103 -3.19 -6.03 -10.18
N GLY A 104 -4.00 -6.33 -9.15
CA GLY A 104 -5.46 -6.27 -9.23
C GLY A 104 -6.05 -4.86 -9.38
N VAL A 105 -5.23 -3.80 -9.24
CA VAL A 105 -5.70 -2.40 -9.20
C VAL A 105 -5.48 -1.70 -10.56
N HIS A 106 -6.56 -1.35 -11.27
CA HIS A 106 -6.50 -0.65 -12.57
C HIS A 106 -7.36 0.65 -12.58
N ARG A 107 -6.87 1.81 -12.10
CA ARG A 107 -7.60 3.09 -12.31
C ARG A 107 -7.30 3.72 -13.66
N GLN A 108 -8.35 4.08 -14.40
CA GLN A 108 -8.24 5.19 -15.36
C GLN A 108 -8.10 6.52 -14.60
N GLY A 109 -6.88 7.07 -14.55
CA GLY A 109 -6.66 8.50 -14.47
C GLY A 109 -6.38 9.14 -13.11
N SER A 110 -5.87 8.40 -12.13
CA SER A 110 -5.09 8.99 -11.01
C SER A 110 -3.61 8.98 -11.42
N LYS A 111 -3.04 10.16 -11.71
CA LYS A 111 -1.64 10.28 -12.12
C LYS A 111 -0.70 9.73 -11.04
N ASP A 112 -1.03 9.89 -9.76
CA ASP A 112 -0.13 9.54 -8.66
C ASP A 112 -0.12 8.02 -8.41
N LEU A 113 -1.26 7.36 -8.55
CA LEU A 113 -1.35 5.90 -8.53
C LEU A 113 -0.81 5.27 -9.82
N GLU A 114 -0.97 5.92 -10.97
CA GLU A 114 -0.35 5.50 -12.23
C GLU A 114 1.16 5.69 -12.21
N ILE A 115 1.67 6.76 -11.59
CA ILE A 115 3.10 6.98 -11.33
C ILE A 115 3.62 5.95 -10.32
N LEU A 116 2.86 5.64 -9.26
CA LEU A 116 3.22 4.56 -8.33
C LEU A 116 3.26 3.21 -9.05
N LEU A 117 2.21 2.84 -9.77
CA LEU A 117 2.13 1.58 -10.51
C LEU A 117 3.19 1.51 -11.61
N ASN A 118 3.49 2.61 -12.29
CA ASN A 118 4.55 2.67 -13.29
C ASN A 118 5.95 2.67 -12.66
N SER A 119 6.15 3.31 -11.50
CA SER A 119 7.43 3.27 -10.77
C SER A 119 7.69 1.89 -10.18
N ILE A 120 6.66 1.22 -9.65
CA ILE A 120 6.69 -0.18 -9.24
C ILE A 120 7.01 -1.05 -10.47
N LYS A 121 6.28 -0.91 -11.58
CA LYS A 121 6.52 -1.71 -12.80
C LYS A 121 7.90 -1.46 -13.39
N GLU A 122 8.37 -0.22 -13.48
CA GLU A 122 9.71 0.14 -13.98
C GLU A 122 10.83 -0.37 -13.07
N ALA A 123 10.63 -0.42 -11.74
CA ALA A 123 11.55 -1.06 -10.81
C ALA A 123 11.60 -2.60 -11.01
N PHE A 124 10.53 -3.23 -11.49
CA PHE A 124 10.43 -4.69 -11.68
C PHE A 124 10.48 -5.18 -13.14
N ILE A 125 10.61 -4.30 -14.15
CA ILE A 125 10.80 -4.67 -15.58
C ILE A 125 12.12 -5.43 -15.83
N GLY A 126 12.98 -5.58 -14.81
CA GLY A 126 14.15 -6.47 -14.85
C GLY A 126 13.87 -7.94 -14.51
N ASP A 127 12.76 -8.29 -13.83
CA ASP A 127 12.55 -9.62 -13.24
C ASP A 127 11.18 -10.27 -13.56
N PHE A 128 10.32 -9.63 -14.35
CA PHE A 128 9.08 -10.23 -14.87
C PHE A 128 9.25 -10.90 -16.24
N ASP A 129 10.42 -11.49 -16.51
CA ASP A 129 10.52 -12.50 -17.57
C ASP A 129 10.06 -13.85 -17.03
N TYR A 130 8.80 -14.18 -17.37
CA TYR A 130 8.23 -15.51 -17.58
C TYR A 130 8.53 -16.61 -16.55
N PHE A 131 7.49 -17.04 -15.82
CA PHE A 131 7.06 -18.45 -15.81
C PHE A 131 5.56 -18.57 -15.56
#